data_AF-A0A663DLS7-F1
#
_entry.id   AF-A0A663DLS7-F1
#
_cell.length_a   1.000
_cell.length_b   1.000
_cell.length_c   1.000
_cell.angle_alpha   90.00
_cell.angle_beta   90.00
_cell.angle_gamma   90.00
#
_symmetry.space_group_name_H-M   'P 1'
#
loop_
_entity.id
_entity.type
_entity.pdbx_description
1 polymer ?
#
loop_
_entity_poly.entity_id
_entity_poly.type
_entity_poly.pdbx_seq_one_letter_code
_entity_poly.pdbx_strand_id
1 'polypeptide(L)'
;TPDTQSEKPAGFSRPCEVLKLALGSENCGEEPRDLFVPTCTKEGRYEEVQCYAGECWCLDTSGKEIPGSRVQGERPRCPTDCEKQRRNLQNLKQSLPAGSDLFIPSCTKDGDFLPLQCYGTNCFCVDLNGKTIPGIRGKAGKPMQCKS
;
A
#
# COMPACT_ATOMS: atom_id res chain seq x y z
N THR A 1 26.59 24.48 -24.51
CA THR A 1 27.08 23.09 -24.55
C THR A 1 27.92 22.83 -23.32
N PRO A 2 27.72 21.70 -22.64
CA PRO A 2 26.54 21.34 -21.87
C PRO A 2 26.61 21.88 -20.43
N ASP A 3 25.46 22.29 -19.89
CA ASP A 3 25.27 22.50 -18.47
C ASP A 3 25.37 21.15 -17.75
N THR A 4 26.44 20.97 -16.96
CA THR A 4 26.51 19.89 -15.99
C THR A 4 25.57 20.23 -14.84
N GLN A 5 24.28 19.98 -15.02
CA GLN A 5 23.36 19.81 -13.90
C GLN A 5 23.86 18.61 -13.12
N SER A 6 24.57 18.90 -12.03
CA SER A 6 24.82 17.98 -10.96
C SER A 6 23.46 17.41 -10.54
N GLU A 7 23.19 16.17 -10.92
CA GLU A 7 22.07 15.39 -10.41
C GLU A 7 22.20 15.38 -8.89
N LYS A 8 21.43 16.25 -8.23
CA LYS A 8 21.16 16.12 -6.81
C LYS A 8 20.50 14.74 -6.68
N PRO A 9 21.12 13.75 -6.01
CA PRO A 9 20.46 12.46 -5.85
C PRO A 9 19.15 12.78 -5.11
N ALA A 10 18.02 12.35 -5.66
CA ALA A 10 16.76 12.41 -4.96
C ALA A 10 17.01 11.71 -3.62
N GLY A 11 17.10 12.48 -2.54
CA GLY A 11 17.38 11.96 -1.21
C GLY A 11 16.23 11.04 -0.86
N PHE A 12 16.41 9.74 -1.06
CA PHE A 12 15.52 8.72 -0.55
C PHE A 12 15.48 8.94 0.95
N SER A 13 14.39 9.52 1.46
CA SER A 13 14.17 9.59 2.89
C SER A 13 14.25 8.16 3.40
N ARG A 14 15.17 7.88 4.33
CA ARG A 14 15.37 6.58 4.98
C ARG A 14 14.81 6.64 6.40
N PRO A 15 13.50 6.90 6.57
CA PRO A 15 12.91 7.22 7.87
C PRO A 15 13.09 6.08 8.87
N CYS A 16 13.03 4.83 8.39
CA CYS A 16 13.20 3.66 9.22
C CYS A 16 14.64 3.54 9.75
N GLU A 17 15.64 3.78 8.92
CA GLU A 17 17.04 3.70 9.34
C GLU A 17 17.41 4.83 10.30
N VAL A 18 16.94 6.05 10.05
CA VAL A 18 17.14 7.17 10.98
C VAL A 18 16.54 6.85 12.34
N LEU A 19 15.32 6.31 12.35
CA LEU A 19 14.68 5.87 13.59
C LEU A 19 15.47 4.74 14.26
N LYS A 20 15.90 3.73 13.50
CA LYS A 20 16.72 2.62 14.02
C LYS A 20 18.03 3.09 14.64
N LEU A 21 18.71 4.07 14.04
CA LEU A 21 19.93 4.66 14.59
C LEU A 21 19.66 5.47 15.86
N ALA A 22 18.57 6.25 15.89
CA ALA A 22 18.19 7.02 17.08
C ALA A 22 17.82 6.12 18.27
N LEU A 23 17.20 4.97 18.01
CA LEU A 23 16.89 3.97 19.04
C LEU A 23 18.11 3.12 19.43
N GLY A 24 19.10 2.99 18.53
CA GLY A 24 20.33 2.24 18.74
C GLY A 24 21.51 3.06 19.26
N SER A 25 21.37 4.38 19.48
CA SER A 25 22.42 5.19 20.09
C SER A 25 22.46 4.93 21.60
N GLU A 26 23.26 3.94 22.00
CA GLU A 26 23.52 3.64 23.41
C GLU A 26 24.29 4.78 24.08
N ASN A 27 23.58 5.55 24.89
CA ASN A 27 24.16 6.26 26.03
C ASN A 27 23.12 6.41 27.12
N CYS A 28 23.03 5.37 27.96
CA CYS A 28 22.77 5.39 29.42
C CYS A 28 22.56 3.93 29.84
N GLY A 29 23.46 3.42 30.70
CA GLY A 29 23.45 2.04 31.19
C GLY A 29 22.20 1.69 32.00
N GLU A 30 21.17 1.23 31.30
CA GLU A 30 19.96 0.63 31.85
C GLU A 30 19.57 -0.55 30.96
N GLU A 31 19.21 -1.68 31.57
CA GLU A 31 18.85 -2.96 30.93
C GLU A 31 17.88 -2.78 29.74
N PRO A 32 17.91 -3.70 28.74
CA PRO A 32 17.24 -3.51 27.47
C PRO A 32 15.77 -3.20 27.70
N ARG A 33 15.37 -1.98 27.36
CA ARG A 33 13.95 -1.65 27.28
C ARG A 33 13.37 -2.60 26.24
N ASP A 34 12.27 -3.26 26.58
CA ASP A 34 11.35 -3.90 25.65
C ASP A 34 10.79 -2.80 24.72
N LEU A 35 11.65 -2.28 23.84
CA LEU A 35 11.37 -1.21 22.91
C LEU A 35 11.27 -1.78 21.50
N PHE A 36 10.18 -1.44 20.84
CA PHE A 36 9.99 -1.79 19.45
C PHE A 36 10.99 -1.05 18.56
N VAL A 37 11.88 -1.82 17.92
CA VAL A 37 12.76 -1.35 16.85
C VAL A 37 12.19 -1.82 15.51
N PRO A 38 11.86 -0.91 14.58
CA PRO A 38 11.26 -1.31 13.31
C PRO A 38 12.26 -2.04 12.41
N THR A 39 11.73 -2.96 11.61
CA THR A 39 12.44 -3.65 10.55
C THR A 39 12.42 -2.80 9.28
N CYS A 40 13.60 -2.63 8.66
CA CYS A 40 13.79 -1.79 7.49
C CYS A 40 14.22 -2.61 6.28
N THR A 41 13.70 -2.23 5.11
CA THR A 41 14.22 -2.65 3.81
C THR A 41 15.66 -2.17 3.59
N LYS A 42 16.36 -2.72 2.59
CA LYS A 42 17.74 -2.32 2.23
C LYS A 42 17.85 -0.84 1.82
N GLU A 43 16.76 -0.29 1.28
CA GLU A 43 16.68 1.12 0.90
C GLU A 43 16.30 2.04 2.07
N GLY A 44 16.16 1.50 3.29
CA GLY A 44 15.88 2.27 4.51
C GLY A 44 14.43 2.72 4.69
N ARG A 45 13.50 2.16 3.91
CA ARG A 45 12.05 2.24 4.15
C ARG A 45 11.63 1.19 5.16
N TYR A 46 10.49 1.38 5.82
CA TYR A 46 9.88 0.35 6.66
C TYR A 46 9.56 -0.90 5.82
N GLU A 47 9.82 -2.08 6.38
CA GLU A 47 9.19 -3.29 5.85
C GLU A 47 7.67 -3.22 6.08
N GLU A 48 6.89 -3.77 5.14
CA GLU A 48 5.43 -3.74 5.24
C GLU A 48 4.93 -4.54 6.44
N VAL A 49 5.61 -5.62 6.83
CA VAL A 49 5.28 -6.37 8.05
C VAL A 49 6.28 -6.02 9.15
N GLN A 50 5.75 -5.63 10.31
CA GLN A 50 6.51 -5.45 11.53
C GLN A 50 6.10 -6.50 12.55
N CYS A 51 7.06 -7.01 13.31
CA CYS A 51 6.81 -7.99 14.36
C CYS A 51 7.52 -7.57 15.64
N TYR A 52 6.81 -7.66 16.76
CA TYR A 52 7.31 -7.31 18.08
C TYR A 52 6.55 -8.05 19.18
N ALA A 53 7.27 -8.56 20.18
CA ALA A 53 6.69 -9.23 21.35
C ALA A 53 5.64 -10.32 21.02
N GLY A 54 5.84 -11.08 19.93
CA GLY A 54 4.95 -12.16 19.50
C GLY A 54 3.73 -11.71 18.69
N GLU A 55 3.58 -10.42 18.41
CA GLU A 55 2.58 -9.87 17.50
C GLU A 55 3.22 -9.39 16.19
N CYS A 56 2.50 -9.50 15.08
CA CYS A 56 2.90 -8.94 13.80
C CYS A 56 1.76 -8.12 13.19
N TRP A 57 2.06 -7.04 12.51
CA TRP A 57 1.08 -6.16 11.86
C TRP A 57 1.63 -5.57 10.57
N CYS A 58 0.73 -5.02 9.75
CA CYS A 58 1.10 -4.36 8.50
C CYS A 58 1.23 -2.85 8.68
N LEU A 59 2.21 -2.25 8.03
CA LEU A 59 2.37 -0.81 7.90
C LEU A 59 1.93 -0.34 6.51
N ASP A 60 1.46 0.90 6.43
CA ASP A 60 1.35 1.62 5.18
C ASP A 60 2.71 2.22 4.75
N THR A 61 2.74 2.88 3.59
CA THR A 61 3.95 3.49 3.04
C THR A 61 4.53 4.62 3.89
N SER A 62 3.74 5.18 4.83
CA SER A 62 4.19 6.19 5.79
C SER A 62 4.76 5.59 7.07
N GLY A 63 4.66 4.28 7.24
CA GLY A 63 5.09 3.56 8.44
C GLY A 63 4.01 3.49 9.53
N LYS A 64 2.74 3.76 9.21
CA LYS A 64 1.63 3.66 10.17
C LYS A 64 0.96 2.30 10.07
N GLU A 65 0.60 1.73 11.21
CA GLU A 65 -0.15 0.47 11.26
C GLU A 65 -1.48 0.56 10.51
N ILE A 66 -1.74 -0.44 9.66
CA ILE A 66 -3.01 -0.65 9.00
C ILE A 66 -3.99 -1.23 10.04
N PRO A 67 -5.10 -0.53 10.35
CA PRO A 67 -6.05 -1.01 11.36
C PRO A 67 -6.57 -2.42 11.06
N GLY A 68 -6.57 -3.28 12.07
CA GLY A 68 -7.06 -4.66 11.98
C GLY A 68 -6.09 -5.65 11.31
N SER A 69 -4.84 -5.26 11.05
CA SER A 69 -3.82 -6.15 10.49
C SER A 69 -2.99 -6.91 11.53
N ARG A 70 -3.10 -6.55 12.81
CA ARG A 70 -2.34 -7.14 13.92
C ARG A 70 -2.82 -8.56 14.22
N VAL A 71 -1.88 -9.50 14.28
CA VAL A 71 -2.09 -10.93 14.55
C VAL A 71 -1.01 -11.45 15.51
N GLN A 72 -1.32 -12.51 16.26
CA GLN A 72 -0.38 -13.14 17.20
C GLN A 72 0.26 -14.39 16.58
N GLY A 73 1.57 -14.56 16.75
CA GLY A 73 2.29 -15.79 16.41
C GLY A 73 2.49 -16.08 14.92
N GLU A 74 1.83 -15.34 14.03
CA GLU A 74 1.92 -15.52 12.58
C GLU A 74 2.28 -14.22 11.87
N ARG A 75 2.83 -14.33 10.66
CA ARG A 75 3.19 -13.19 9.83
C ARG A 75 2.02 -12.86 8.89
N PRO A 76 1.35 -11.70 9.01
CA PRO A 76 0.13 -11.41 8.25
C PRO A 76 0.42 -11.16 6.78
N ARG A 77 -0.57 -11.47 5.93
CA ARG A 77 -0.59 -11.01 4.53
C ARG A 77 -1.13 -9.59 4.48
N CYS A 78 -0.28 -8.65 4.10
CA CYS A 78 -0.68 -7.25 4.05
C CYS A 78 -1.62 -6.95 2.89
N PRO A 79 -2.58 -6.01 3.08
CA PRO A 79 -3.51 -5.65 2.01
C PRO A 79 -2.77 -5.06 0.80
N THR A 80 -3.11 -5.56 -0.38
CA THR A 80 -2.67 -5.00 -1.66
C THR A 80 -3.24 -3.61 -1.92
N ASP A 81 -2.71 -2.93 -2.93
CA ASP A 81 -3.18 -1.60 -3.33
C ASP A 81 -4.67 -1.59 -3.73
N CYS A 82 -5.14 -2.63 -4.44
CA CYS A 82 -6.56 -2.73 -4.79
C CYS A 82 -7.43 -2.90 -3.54
N GLU A 83 -7.01 -3.71 -2.57
CA GLU A 83 -7.78 -3.89 -1.32
C GLU A 83 -7.79 -2.63 -0.47
N LYS A 84 -6.65 -1.92 -0.37
CA LYS A 84 -6.53 -0.61 0.30
C LYS A 84 -7.48 0.39 -0.37
N GLN A 85 -7.43 0.52 -1.69
CA GLN A 85 -8.28 1.44 -2.45
C GLN A 85 -9.77 1.09 -2.35
N ARG A 86 -10.13 -0.20 -2.49
CA ARG A 86 -11.49 -0.71 -2.37
C ARG A 86 -12.08 -0.39 -1.00
N ARG A 87 -11.34 -0.67 0.08
CA ARG A 87 -11.78 -0.38 1.46
C ARG A 87 -12.00 1.11 1.67
N ASN A 88 -11.06 1.94 1.23
CA ASN A 88 -11.15 3.40 1.39
C ASN A 88 -12.39 3.96 0.68
N LEU A 89 -12.66 3.52 -0.55
CA LEU A 89 -13.81 3.97 -1.34
C LEU A 89 -15.13 3.39 -0.82
N GLN A 90 -15.14 2.18 -0.28
CA GLN A 90 -16.30 1.63 0.42
C GLN A 90 -16.66 2.44 1.67
N ASN A 91 -15.66 2.82 2.47
CA ASN A 91 -15.86 3.66 3.65
C ASN A 91 -16.37 5.05 3.24
N LEU A 92 -15.78 5.65 2.19
CA LEU A 92 -16.27 6.92 1.65
C LEU A 92 -17.72 6.81 1.19
N LYS A 93 -18.10 5.73 0.50
CA LYS A 93 -19.48 5.50 0.04
C LYS A 93 -20.48 5.46 1.20
N GLN A 94 -20.10 4.98 2.39
CA GLN A 94 -20.97 4.98 3.58
C GLN A 94 -21.24 6.39 4.12
N SER A 95 -20.31 7.33 3.91
CA SER A 95 -20.50 8.74 4.28
C SER A 95 -21.23 9.57 3.23
N LEU A 96 -21.47 9.03 2.03
CA LEU A 96 -22.12 9.73 0.93
C LEU A 96 -23.64 9.47 0.91
N PRO A 97 -24.44 10.38 0.33
CA PRO A 97 -25.88 10.17 0.17
C PRO A 97 -26.21 8.88 -0.60
N ALA A 98 -27.36 8.30 -0.30
CA ALA A 98 -27.89 7.16 -1.05
C ALA A 98 -28.03 7.51 -2.55
N GLY A 99 -27.56 6.62 -3.41
CA GLY A 99 -27.53 6.86 -4.86
C GLY A 99 -26.29 7.61 -5.35
N SER A 100 -25.36 7.98 -4.47
CA SER A 100 -24.02 8.39 -4.90
C SER A 100 -23.35 7.23 -5.64
N ASP A 101 -23.03 7.51 -6.89
CA ASP A 101 -22.26 6.61 -7.71
C ASP A 101 -20.79 6.92 -7.34
N LEU A 102 -20.06 5.90 -6.85
CA LEU A 102 -18.61 5.94 -6.65
C LEU A 102 -17.94 4.69 -7.25
N PHE A 103 -16.93 4.86 -8.08
CA PHE A 103 -16.15 3.74 -8.64
C PHE A 103 -15.37 3.04 -7.53
N ILE A 104 -15.71 1.80 -7.24
CA ILE A 104 -14.99 0.94 -6.30
C ILE A 104 -14.29 -0.15 -7.12
N PRO A 105 -12.94 -0.27 -7.05
CA PRO A 105 -12.22 -1.23 -7.85
C PRO A 105 -12.56 -2.67 -7.44
N SER A 106 -12.60 -3.55 -8.43
CA SER A 106 -12.75 -4.98 -8.27
C SER A 106 -11.38 -5.64 -8.20
N CYS A 107 -11.18 -6.49 -7.20
CA CYS A 107 -9.91 -7.17 -6.96
C CYS A 107 -10.07 -8.69 -7.17
N THR A 108 -8.98 -9.37 -7.47
CA THR A 108 -8.89 -10.83 -7.47
C THR A 108 -8.96 -11.37 -6.04
N LYS A 109 -8.99 -12.71 -5.89
CA LYS A 109 -8.95 -13.36 -4.57
C LYS A 109 -7.62 -13.10 -3.85
N ASP A 110 -6.54 -12.99 -4.61
CA ASP A 110 -5.19 -12.69 -4.11
C ASP A 110 -4.98 -11.19 -3.87
N GLY A 111 -5.99 -10.37 -4.17
CA GLY A 111 -6.03 -8.94 -3.91
C GLY A 111 -5.58 -8.06 -5.06
N ASP A 112 -5.02 -8.60 -6.13
CA ASP A 112 -4.60 -7.80 -7.30
C ASP A 112 -5.80 -7.14 -8.00
N PHE A 113 -5.53 -6.10 -8.80
CA PHE A 113 -6.58 -5.52 -9.64
C PHE A 113 -7.06 -6.52 -10.68
N LEU A 114 -8.39 -6.69 -10.80
CA LEU A 114 -8.95 -7.38 -11.96
C LEU A 114 -8.66 -6.56 -13.22
N PRO A 115 -8.14 -7.17 -14.32
CA PRO A 115 -7.84 -6.42 -15.54
C PRO A 115 -9.05 -5.68 -16.11
N LEU A 116 -10.25 -6.24 -15.97
CA LEU A 116 -11.51 -5.60 -16.35
C LEU A 116 -12.17 -4.95 -15.13
N GLN A 117 -12.30 -3.63 -15.16
CA GLN A 117 -12.99 -2.83 -14.15
C GLN A 117 -14.31 -2.33 -14.71
N CYS A 118 -15.36 -2.36 -13.90
CA CYS A 118 -16.69 -1.90 -14.31
C CYS A 118 -17.35 -1.06 -13.23
N TYR A 119 -18.15 -0.12 -13.68
CA TYR A 119 -18.87 0.81 -12.83
C TYR A 119 -20.18 1.24 -13.51
N GLY A 120 -21.30 0.84 -12.91
CA GLY A 120 -22.59 0.86 -13.56
C GLY A 120 -22.52 0.07 -14.88
N THR A 121 -22.78 0.75 -15.99
CA THR A 121 -22.69 0.15 -17.34
C THR A 121 -21.34 0.36 -18.01
N ASN A 122 -20.43 1.14 -17.43
CA ASN A 122 -19.16 1.48 -18.07
C ASN A 122 -18.06 0.54 -17.61
N CYS A 123 -17.35 -0.07 -18.56
CA CYS A 123 -16.22 -0.95 -18.27
C CYS A 123 -14.95 -0.46 -18.98
N PHE A 124 -13.80 -0.70 -18.37
CA PHE A 124 -12.49 -0.30 -18.88
C PHE A 124 -11.41 -1.28 -18.41
N CYS A 125 -10.32 -1.36 -19.15
CA CYS A 125 -9.18 -2.19 -18.76
C CYS A 125 -8.20 -1.41 -17.89
N VAL A 126 -7.57 -2.09 -16.92
CA VAL A 126 -6.49 -1.56 -16.09
C VAL A 126 -5.26 -2.46 -16.15
N ASP A 127 -4.10 -1.87 -15.87
CA ASP A 127 -2.85 -2.61 -15.66
C ASP A 127 -2.76 -3.22 -14.24
N LEU A 128 -1.64 -3.87 -13.94
CA LEU A 128 -1.38 -4.51 -12.64
C LEU A 128 -1.39 -3.53 -11.45
N ASN A 129 -1.21 -2.23 -11.70
CA ASN A 129 -1.27 -1.19 -10.69
C ASN A 129 -2.64 -0.51 -10.61
N GLY A 130 -3.63 -1.00 -11.38
CA GLY A 130 -4.97 -0.43 -11.43
C GLY A 130 -5.09 0.81 -12.31
N LYS A 131 -4.05 1.18 -13.08
CA LYS A 131 -4.11 2.34 -13.98
C LYS A 131 -4.85 1.98 -15.26
N THR A 132 -5.79 2.83 -15.67
CA THR A 132 -6.56 2.62 -16.89
C THR A 132 -5.67 2.55 -18.13
N ILE A 133 -5.81 1.48 -18.90
CA ILE A 133 -5.18 1.31 -20.21
C ILE A 133 -5.97 2.16 -21.22
N PRO A 134 -5.34 3.15 -21.88
CA PRO A 134 -6.02 4.01 -22.83
C PRO A 134 -6.66 3.25 -23.99
N GLY A 135 -7.80 3.73 -24.48
CA GLY A 135 -8.44 3.22 -25.70
C GLY A 135 -9.31 1.97 -25.53
N ILE A 136 -9.25 1.26 -24.40
CA ILE A 136 -10.06 0.05 -24.18
C ILE A 136 -11.18 0.35 -23.16
N ARG A 137 -12.33 0.81 -23.67
CA ARG A 137 -13.55 1.07 -22.91
C ARG A 137 -14.74 0.39 -23.57
N GLY A 138 -15.71 -0.03 -22.78
CA GLY A 138 -16.89 -0.75 -23.26
C GLY A 138 -18.07 -0.66 -22.31
N LYS A 139 -19.10 -1.44 -22.64
CA LYS A 139 -20.34 -1.53 -21.86
C LYS A 139 -20.47 -2.90 -21.22
N ALA A 140 -21.02 -2.95 -20.00
CA ALA A 140 -21.33 -4.19 -19.31
C ALA A 140 -22.16 -5.13 -20.21
N GLY A 141 -21.84 -6.43 -20.19
CA GLY A 141 -22.48 -7.45 -21.03
C GLY A 141 -21.91 -7.58 -22.44
N LYS A 142 -21.00 -6.69 -22.89
CA LYS A 142 -20.22 -6.91 -24.12
C LYS A 142 -18.91 -7.63 -23.80
N PRO A 143 -18.48 -8.59 -24.64
CA PRO A 143 -17.18 -9.23 -24.47
C PRO A 143 -16.07 -8.18 -24.56
N MET A 144 -15.28 -8.07 -23.49
CA MET A 144 -14.10 -7.21 -23.42
C MET A 144 -12.89 -8.09 -23.12
N GLN A 145 -11.84 -7.95 -23.91
CA GLN A 145 -10.55 -8.59 -23.67
C GLN A 145 -9.55 -7.54 -23.20
N CYS A 146 -9.19 -7.63 -21.93
CA CYS A 146 -8.07 -6.89 -21.37
C CYS A 146 -6.81 -7.71 -21.56
N LYS A 147 -5.78 -7.11 -22.14
CA LYS A 147 -4.45 -7.73 -22.22
C LYS A 147 -3.79 -7.57 -20.85
N SER A 148 -3.46 -8.69 -20.21
CA SER A 148 -2.62 -8.73 -19.01
C SER A 148 -1.17 -8.47 -19.35
#